data_AF-A0A3S9HTU9-F1
#
_entry.id   AF-A0A3S9HTU9-F1
#
_cell.length_a   1.000
_cell.length_b   1.000
_cell.length_c   1.000
_cell.angle_alpha   90.00
_cell.angle_beta   90.00
_cell.angle_gamma   90.00
#
_symmetry.space_group_name_H-M   'P 1'
#
loop_
_entity.id
_entity.type
_entity.pdbx_description
1 polymer ?
#
loop_
_entity_poly.entity_id
_entity_poly.type
_entity_poly.pdbx_seq_one_letter_code
_entity_poly.pdbx_strand_id
1 'polypeptide(L)'
;MLVGVGKAWRRTACAAVLVSVLAGCSGAAEKDAEPSASPSASASEKVESAGTIGGTGSACLLPVGFDLAAEWKAEAIDGSTADPAGTAPVDEDMASVLRQGPVTLVCEIDAKPAGHLGFLRVFTGEAGPQDGDARAVLEAFVTAQDGADKAKYSTFETGGLAGAAVEYLATSELLDETKQESAFAVVTPDGPVVVHLGGADTGEHQDMLPAFELARKTLHTV
;
A
#
# COMPACT_ATOMS: atom_id res chain seq x y z
N MET A 1 54.40 -41.79 0.99
CA MET A 1 55.31 -41.24 2.01
C MET A 1 54.58 -40.03 2.60
N LEU A 2 54.15 -39.91 3.86
CA LEU A 2 54.39 -40.56 5.16
C LEU A 2 53.07 -40.44 5.98
N VAL A 3 52.72 -41.49 6.75
CA VAL A 3 52.14 -41.55 8.13
C VAL A 3 51.51 -40.28 8.77
N GLY A 4 50.50 -40.33 9.65
CA GLY A 4 49.95 -41.41 10.50
C GLY A 4 48.64 -40.96 11.20
N VAL A 5 47.76 -41.89 11.63
CA VAL A 5 47.59 -42.41 13.03
C VAL A 5 47.26 -41.30 14.05
N GLY A 6 46.24 -41.34 14.91
CA GLY A 6 45.25 -42.33 15.35
C GLY A 6 44.25 -41.61 16.31
N LYS A 7 43.00 -42.09 16.41
CA LYS A 7 42.41 -42.94 17.47
C LYS A 7 41.82 -42.22 18.71
N ALA A 8 40.55 -42.57 18.97
CA ALA A 8 39.89 -42.75 20.28
C ALA A 8 39.42 -41.45 21.01
N TRP A 9 38.38 -41.38 21.85
CA TRP A 9 37.60 -42.39 22.59
C TRP A 9 36.42 -41.74 23.39
N ARG A 10 35.39 -42.54 23.76
CA ARG A 10 34.39 -42.46 24.88
C ARG A 10 33.29 -41.38 24.76
N ARG A 11 31.96 -41.62 24.81
CA ARG A 11 31.00 -42.50 25.55
C ARG A 11 30.82 -42.24 27.06
N THR A 12 29.58 -41.83 27.42
CA THR A 12 28.78 -42.01 28.69
C THR A 12 29.24 -41.27 29.96
N ALA A 13 28.44 -40.87 30.96
CA ALA A 13 27.09 -41.24 31.47
C ALA A 13 26.48 -40.10 32.34
N CYS A 14 25.21 -40.31 32.75
CA CYS A 14 24.31 -39.48 33.57
C CYS A 14 24.75 -39.25 35.04
N ALA A 15 24.22 -38.19 35.68
CA ALA A 15 23.79 -38.19 37.08
C ALA A 15 22.83 -37.01 37.39
N ALA A 16 21.73 -37.31 38.08
CA ALA A 16 20.68 -36.40 38.54
C ALA A 16 20.87 -36.00 40.02
N VAL A 17 20.28 -34.88 40.45
CA VAL A 17 19.82 -34.68 41.85
C VAL A 17 18.52 -33.87 41.86
N LEU A 18 17.52 -34.42 42.56
CA LEU A 18 16.16 -33.92 42.85
C LEU A 18 16.14 -33.17 44.19
N VAL A 19 15.22 -32.20 44.38
CA VAL A 19 14.44 -32.05 45.63
C VAL A 19 13.02 -31.53 45.31
N SER A 20 12.04 -32.19 45.92
CA SER A 20 10.57 -32.07 45.90
C SER A 20 10.03 -31.00 46.88
N VAL A 21 8.76 -30.58 46.86
CA VAL A 21 7.65 -31.16 47.68
C VAL A 21 6.31 -30.37 47.49
N LEU A 22 5.23 -31.08 47.12
CA LEU A 22 3.79 -31.12 47.60
C LEU A 22 2.98 -29.80 47.84
N ALA A 23 1.65 -29.68 47.67
CA ALA A 23 0.51 -30.52 47.29
C ALA A 23 -0.79 -29.66 47.11
N GLY A 24 -1.80 -30.20 46.39
CA GLY A 24 -3.23 -29.76 46.39
C GLY A 24 -3.97 -30.18 45.10
N CYS A 25 -4.53 -31.40 44.96
CA CYS A 25 -5.95 -31.82 45.17
C CYS A 25 -7.00 -30.89 44.53
N SER A 26 -7.99 -31.29 43.73
CA SER A 26 -8.60 -32.58 43.36
C SER A 26 -9.54 -32.38 42.15
N GLY A 27 -9.79 -33.42 41.35
CA GLY A 27 -10.96 -33.50 40.45
C GLY A 27 -10.66 -34.04 39.04
N ALA A 28 -11.12 -35.25 38.75
CA ALA A 28 -10.92 -35.95 37.47
C ALA A 28 -12.23 -36.03 36.65
N ALA A 29 -12.02 -36.22 35.34
CA ALA A 29 -12.87 -36.87 34.32
C ALA A 29 -13.70 -36.00 33.33
N GLU A 30 -13.25 -36.12 32.07
CA GLU A 30 -13.99 -36.31 30.81
C GLU A 30 -14.80 -35.18 30.13
N LYS A 31 -14.43 -35.00 28.85
CA LYS A 31 -15.21 -34.54 27.67
C LYS A 31 -15.81 -33.13 27.72
N ASP A 32 -15.25 -32.24 26.90
CA ASP A 32 -15.87 -31.91 25.62
C ASP A 32 -14.91 -31.12 24.73
N ALA A 33 -15.00 -31.36 23.43
CA ALA A 33 -14.30 -30.64 22.39
C ALA A 33 -15.10 -29.39 22.03
N GLU A 34 -14.46 -28.21 22.04
CA GLU A 34 -14.73 -27.00 21.22
C GLU A 34 -13.92 -25.80 21.76
N PRO A 35 -13.82 -24.69 21.01
CA PRO A 35 -12.95 -24.48 19.86
C PRO A 35 -11.70 -23.69 20.25
N SER A 36 -10.66 -23.82 19.43
CA SER A 36 -9.49 -22.92 19.48
C SER A 36 -9.94 -21.50 19.17
N ALA A 37 -10.13 -20.68 20.21
CA ALA A 37 -10.27 -19.25 20.07
C ALA A 37 -8.90 -18.67 19.69
N SER A 38 -8.61 -18.66 18.39
CA SER A 38 -7.59 -17.79 17.82
C SER A 38 -7.98 -16.34 18.16
N PRO A 39 -7.09 -15.51 18.74
CA PRO A 39 -7.30 -14.08 18.74
C PRO A 39 -7.04 -13.60 17.30
N SER A 40 -8.03 -13.74 16.43
CA SER A 40 -8.09 -12.98 15.18
C SER A 40 -8.94 -11.75 15.47
N ALA A 41 -8.31 -10.80 16.14
CA ALA A 41 -8.72 -9.42 16.12
C ALA A 41 -7.46 -8.67 15.71
N SER A 42 -7.24 -8.57 14.40
CA SER A 42 -6.40 -7.52 13.86
C SER A 42 -7.06 -6.21 14.30
N ALA A 43 -6.62 -5.69 15.45
CA ALA A 43 -6.85 -4.31 15.79
C ALA A 43 -6.18 -3.53 14.67
N SER A 44 -6.96 -3.07 13.71
CA SER A 44 -6.48 -2.06 12.77
C SER A 44 -6.10 -0.88 13.64
N GLU A 45 -4.79 -0.71 13.87
CA GLU A 45 -4.29 0.53 14.45
C GLU A 45 -4.87 1.67 13.63
N LYS A 46 -5.59 2.55 14.32
CA LYS A 46 -6.20 3.70 13.69
C LYS A 46 -5.05 4.62 13.29
N VAL A 47 -4.72 4.65 12.00
CA VAL A 47 -3.76 5.61 11.45
C VAL A 47 -4.26 7.01 11.75
N GLU A 48 -3.41 7.81 12.38
CA GLU A 48 -3.69 9.20 12.68
C GLU A 48 -3.47 10.06 11.44
N SER A 49 -4.42 10.95 11.18
CA SER A 49 -4.29 12.00 10.17
C SER A 49 -3.39 13.11 10.71
N ALA A 50 -2.36 13.47 9.94
CA ALA A 50 -1.40 14.51 10.32
C ALA A 50 -1.43 15.74 9.41
N GLY A 51 -2.33 15.75 8.42
CA GLY A 51 -2.49 16.84 7.46
C GLY A 51 -3.36 16.41 6.29
N THR A 52 -3.73 17.37 5.44
CA THR A 52 -4.55 17.16 4.25
C THR A 52 -3.81 17.71 3.04
N ILE A 53 -3.90 17.02 1.91
CA ILE A 53 -3.45 17.52 0.60
C ILE A 53 -4.63 17.75 -0.33
N GLY A 54 -4.38 18.45 -1.44
CA GLY A 54 -5.41 18.88 -2.37
C GLY A 54 -5.88 20.31 -2.13
N GLY A 55 -6.43 20.92 -3.16
CA GLY A 55 -6.87 22.32 -3.12
C GLY A 55 -5.72 23.34 -3.08
N THR A 56 -6.08 24.61 -3.15
CA THR A 56 -5.12 25.73 -3.25
C THR A 56 -4.24 25.82 -2.01
N GLY A 57 -2.92 25.94 -2.21
CA GLY A 57 -1.94 26.13 -1.13
C GLY A 57 -1.50 24.84 -0.44
N SER A 58 -1.96 23.67 -0.88
CA SER A 58 -1.43 22.38 -0.45
C SER A 58 -0.13 22.02 -1.18
N ALA A 59 0.58 21.00 -0.69
CA ALA A 59 1.81 20.50 -1.32
C ALA A 59 1.58 19.98 -2.75
N CYS A 60 0.38 19.50 -3.05
CA CYS A 60 -0.02 19.00 -4.36
C CYS A 60 -1.41 19.56 -4.70
N LEU A 61 -1.49 20.42 -5.72
CA LEU A 61 -2.76 20.94 -6.22
C LEU A 61 -3.54 19.83 -6.92
N LEU A 62 -4.64 19.41 -6.31
CA LEU A 62 -5.51 18.33 -6.78
C LEU A 62 -6.98 18.80 -6.76
N PRO A 63 -7.85 18.26 -7.63
CA PRO A 63 -9.29 18.59 -7.64
C PRO A 63 -10.09 17.86 -6.54
N VAL A 64 -9.40 17.07 -5.71
CA VAL A 64 -9.93 16.44 -4.50
C VAL A 64 -8.93 16.61 -3.37
N GLY A 65 -9.41 16.48 -2.14
CA GLY A 65 -8.59 16.49 -0.94
C GLY A 65 -8.70 15.19 -0.17
N PHE A 66 -7.65 14.84 0.54
CA PHE A 66 -7.63 13.70 1.47
C PHE A 66 -6.49 13.83 2.47
N ASP A 67 -6.60 13.07 3.56
CA ASP A 67 -5.67 13.11 4.68
C ASP A 67 -4.43 12.24 4.43
N LEU A 68 -3.31 12.73 4.96
CA LEU A 68 -2.04 12.01 5.03
C LEU A 68 -1.86 11.38 6.41
N ALA A 69 -1.30 10.19 6.41
CA ALA A 69 -0.83 9.53 7.62
C ALA A 69 0.34 10.31 8.24
N ALA A 70 0.51 10.17 9.56
CA ALA A 70 1.65 10.75 10.28
C ALA A 70 3.00 10.37 9.64
N GLU A 71 3.87 11.35 9.49
CA GLU A 71 5.22 11.23 8.90
C GLU A 71 5.27 10.89 7.40
N TRP A 72 4.14 10.86 6.71
CA TRP A 72 4.11 10.84 5.24
C TRP A 72 4.24 12.25 4.67
N LYS A 73 4.98 12.41 3.56
CA LYS A 73 5.27 13.73 2.97
C LYS A 73 4.91 13.79 1.50
N ALA A 74 4.02 14.69 1.14
CA ALA A 74 3.64 14.94 -0.25
C ALA A 74 4.56 15.95 -0.92
N GLU A 75 4.90 15.69 -2.18
CA GLU A 75 5.67 16.57 -3.06
C GLU A 75 5.08 16.53 -4.47
N ALA A 76 4.91 17.70 -5.09
CA ALA A 76 4.47 17.80 -6.47
C ALA A 76 5.59 17.37 -7.42
N ILE A 77 5.22 16.75 -8.54
CA ILE A 77 6.19 16.37 -9.56
C ILE A 77 6.48 17.56 -10.47
N ASP A 78 7.75 17.96 -10.55
CA ASP A 78 8.24 18.99 -11.49
C ASP A 78 7.88 18.62 -12.93
N GLY A 79 7.37 19.59 -13.70
CA GLY A 79 6.92 19.33 -15.07
C GLY A 79 5.62 18.55 -15.15
N SER A 80 4.84 18.46 -14.07
CA SER A 80 3.45 18.03 -14.13
C SER A 80 2.51 19.19 -14.46
N THR A 81 1.36 18.93 -15.06
CA THR A 81 0.31 19.94 -15.36
C THR A 81 -0.29 20.57 -14.09
N ALA A 82 0.02 20.04 -12.91
CA ALA A 82 -0.34 20.60 -11.60
C ALA A 82 0.62 21.68 -11.09
N ASP A 83 1.64 22.08 -11.86
CA ASP A 83 2.62 23.09 -11.46
C ASP A 83 1.95 24.48 -11.27
N PRO A 84 1.89 25.01 -10.02
CA PRO A 84 1.26 26.31 -9.73
C PRO A 84 1.99 27.49 -10.38
N ALA A 85 3.23 27.32 -10.82
CA ALA A 85 3.97 28.37 -11.49
C ALA A 85 3.62 28.45 -12.97
N GLY A 86 3.15 27.37 -13.62
CA GLY A 86 2.72 27.34 -15.02
C GLY A 86 3.72 27.91 -16.05
N THR A 87 4.97 28.14 -15.63
CA THR A 87 5.95 28.97 -16.37
C THR A 87 6.95 28.17 -17.18
N ALA A 88 6.98 26.85 -17.02
CA ALA A 88 7.82 25.97 -17.83
C ALA A 88 6.93 25.21 -18.83
N PRO A 89 7.25 25.23 -20.14
CA PRO A 89 6.63 24.29 -21.06
C PRO A 89 6.94 22.87 -20.56
N VAL A 90 5.88 22.07 -20.40
CA VAL A 90 6.02 20.63 -20.17
C VAL A 90 6.81 20.06 -21.33
N ASP A 91 7.96 19.46 -21.05
CA ASP A 91 8.65 18.67 -22.05
C ASP A 91 7.78 17.44 -22.34
N GLU A 92 7.24 17.34 -23.56
CA GLU A 92 6.35 16.25 -23.97
C GLU A 92 6.99 14.88 -23.77
N ASP A 93 8.33 14.78 -23.88
CA ASP A 93 9.06 13.55 -23.62
C ASP A 93 9.00 13.19 -22.13
N MET A 94 9.16 14.17 -21.22
CA MET A 94 9.00 13.96 -19.78
C MET A 94 7.54 13.63 -19.40
N ALA A 95 6.57 14.33 -19.99
CA ALA A 95 5.15 14.09 -19.75
C ALA A 95 4.73 12.67 -20.18
N SER A 96 5.37 12.13 -21.24
CA SER A 96 5.12 10.76 -21.69
C SER A 96 5.61 9.71 -20.69
N VAL A 97 6.74 9.94 -20.01
CA VAL A 97 7.31 9.03 -19.00
C VAL A 97 6.47 8.98 -17.73
N LEU A 98 5.82 10.11 -17.38
CA LEU A 98 4.94 10.22 -16.21
C LEU A 98 3.51 9.72 -16.46
N ARG A 99 3.20 9.33 -17.70
CA ARG A 99 1.85 8.90 -18.10
C ARG A 99 1.64 7.42 -17.86
N GLN A 100 0.52 7.07 -17.25
CA GLN A 100 0.04 5.70 -17.12
C GLN A 100 -1.42 5.64 -17.58
N GLY A 101 -1.62 5.10 -18.78
CA GLY A 101 -2.94 5.09 -19.41
C GLY A 101 -3.47 6.51 -19.64
N PRO A 102 -4.70 6.84 -19.18
CA PRO A 102 -5.32 8.14 -19.42
C PRO A 102 -4.87 9.23 -18.43
N VAL A 103 -4.00 8.93 -17.48
CA VAL A 103 -3.59 9.86 -16.40
C VAL A 103 -2.07 10.05 -16.35
N THR A 104 -1.64 11.16 -15.75
CA THR A 104 -0.24 11.56 -15.60
C THR A 104 0.06 11.77 -14.12
N LEU A 105 1.24 11.33 -13.66
CA LEU A 105 1.69 11.49 -12.28
C LEU A 105 1.86 12.98 -11.96
N VAL A 106 1.28 13.41 -10.84
CA VAL A 106 1.34 14.82 -10.41
C VAL A 106 1.85 15.02 -8.99
N CYS A 107 1.79 13.99 -8.16
CA CYS A 107 2.21 14.05 -6.77
C CYS A 107 2.74 12.70 -6.32
N GLU A 108 3.82 12.73 -5.55
CA GLU A 108 4.34 11.58 -4.85
C GLU A 108 4.29 11.84 -3.34
N ILE A 109 3.88 10.83 -2.57
CA ILE A 109 3.74 10.90 -1.12
C ILE A 109 4.72 9.89 -0.52
N ASP A 110 5.83 10.40 0.00
CA ASP A 110 6.94 9.62 0.53
C ASP A 110 6.60 9.01 1.90
N ALA A 111 6.63 7.69 1.95
CA ALA A 111 6.40 6.90 3.14
C ALA A 111 7.67 6.67 3.96
N LYS A 112 8.85 6.97 3.42
CA LYS A 112 10.16 6.74 4.07
C LYS A 112 10.30 7.38 5.45
N PRO A 113 9.83 8.62 5.70
CA PRO A 113 9.95 9.17 7.04
C PRO A 113 9.10 8.43 8.08
N ALA A 114 8.06 7.71 7.65
CA ALA A 114 7.25 6.81 8.49
C ALA A 114 7.84 5.38 8.61
N GLY A 115 9.03 5.11 8.05
CA GLY A 115 9.71 3.82 8.16
C GLY A 115 9.45 2.81 7.03
N HIS A 116 8.73 3.23 5.99
CA HIS A 116 8.44 2.43 4.80
C HIS A 116 9.47 2.67 3.68
N LEU A 117 9.42 1.88 2.60
CA LEU A 117 10.24 2.07 1.40
C LEU A 117 9.45 2.64 0.23
N GLY A 118 8.13 2.50 0.25
CA GLY A 118 7.26 2.86 -0.86
C GLY A 118 6.75 4.30 -0.84
N PHE A 119 5.76 4.53 -1.70
CA PHE A 119 5.10 5.80 -1.91
C PHE A 119 3.62 5.57 -2.20
N LEU A 120 2.77 6.55 -1.90
CA LEU A 120 1.54 6.73 -2.65
C LEU A 120 1.82 7.65 -3.83
N ARG A 121 1.23 7.33 -4.98
CA ARG A 121 1.33 8.16 -6.19
C ARG A 121 -0.04 8.65 -6.59
N VAL A 122 -0.15 9.94 -6.88
CA VAL A 122 -1.39 10.56 -7.33
C VAL A 122 -1.23 10.98 -8.77
N PHE A 123 -2.17 10.54 -9.60
CA PHE A 123 -2.24 10.84 -11.01
C PHE A 123 -3.52 11.63 -11.30
N THR A 124 -3.47 12.53 -12.27
CA THR A 124 -4.64 13.25 -12.79
C THR A 124 -4.74 13.12 -14.30
N GLY A 125 -5.95 13.30 -14.83
CA GLY A 125 -6.20 13.32 -16.27
C GLY A 125 -6.95 14.57 -16.69
N GLU A 126 -7.15 14.71 -18.00
CA GLU A 126 -7.93 15.83 -18.55
C GLU A 126 -9.39 15.80 -18.08
N ALA A 127 -9.97 16.99 -17.93
CA ALA A 127 -11.40 17.14 -17.71
C ALA A 127 -12.19 16.51 -18.86
N GLY A 128 -13.19 15.70 -18.53
CA GLY A 128 -14.05 15.01 -19.49
C GLY A 128 -15.53 15.14 -19.12
N PRO A 129 -16.46 14.73 -20.01
CA PRO A 129 -17.89 14.75 -19.71
C PRO A 129 -18.17 14.00 -18.39
N GLN A 130 -19.03 14.59 -17.56
CA GLN A 130 -19.26 14.28 -16.14
C GLN A 130 -19.70 12.83 -15.83
N ASP A 131 -19.89 12.01 -16.86
CA ASP A 131 -20.25 10.60 -16.78
C ASP A 131 -19.02 9.66 -16.81
N GLY A 132 -17.83 10.18 -16.49
CA GLY A 132 -16.60 9.39 -16.44
C GLY A 132 -16.71 8.29 -15.39
N ASP A 133 -16.77 7.04 -15.84
CA ASP A 133 -16.76 5.88 -14.96
C ASP A 133 -15.36 5.75 -14.33
N ALA A 134 -15.24 6.04 -13.04
CA ALA A 134 -14.00 5.87 -12.27
C ALA A 134 -13.40 4.47 -12.46
N ARG A 135 -14.24 3.46 -12.69
CA ARG A 135 -13.82 2.11 -13.01
C ARG A 135 -13.11 2.03 -14.36
N ALA A 136 -13.64 2.68 -15.41
CA ALA A 136 -13.02 2.69 -16.73
C ALA A 136 -11.64 3.36 -16.71
N VAL A 137 -11.48 4.44 -15.92
CA VAL A 137 -10.17 5.07 -15.68
C VAL A 137 -9.20 4.09 -15.03
N LEU A 138 -9.62 3.38 -13.99
CA LEU A 138 -8.79 2.37 -13.34
C LEU A 138 -8.45 1.19 -14.25
N GLU A 139 -9.40 0.70 -15.03
CA GLU A 139 -9.17 -0.41 -15.97
C GLU A 139 -8.11 -0.01 -17.01
N ALA A 140 -8.18 1.22 -17.54
CA ALA A 140 -7.18 1.75 -18.45
C ALA A 140 -5.81 1.97 -17.76
N PHE A 141 -5.79 2.45 -16.52
CA PHE A 141 -4.58 2.62 -15.71
C PHE A 141 -3.87 1.29 -15.44
N VAL A 142 -4.61 0.24 -15.07
CA VAL A 142 -4.08 -1.11 -14.81
C VAL A 142 -3.63 -1.77 -16.11
N THR A 143 -4.39 -1.61 -17.21
CA THR A 143 -4.02 -2.17 -18.52
C THR A 143 -2.73 -1.56 -19.07
N ALA A 144 -2.46 -0.29 -18.76
CA ALA A 144 -1.23 0.39 -19.18
C ALA A 144 0.01 -0.03 -18.37
N GLN A 145 -0.15 -0.83 -17.32
CA GLN A 145 0.96 -1.36 -16.53
C GLN A 145 1.37 -2.74 -17.02
N ASP A 146 2.62 -2.86 -17.45
CA ASP A 146 3.19 -4.14 -17.83
C ASP A 146 3.17 -5.14 -16.65
N GLY A 147 2.85 -6.39 -16.96
CA GLY A 147 2.83 -7.47 -15.95
C GLY A 147 1.65 -7.43 -14.98
N ALA A 148 0.64 -6.57 -15.21
CA ALA A 148 -0.59 -6.55 -14.43
C ALA A 148 -1.48 -7.78 -14.70
N ASP A 149 -1.93 -8.47 -13.65
CA ASP A 149 -2.83 -9.63 -13.74
C ASP A 149 -3.75 -9.72 -12.50
N LYS A 150 -4.80 -10.54 -12.59
CA LYS A 150 -5.74 -10.89 -11.51
C LYS A 150 -6.42 -9.69 -10.86
N ALA A 151 -6.66 -8.63 -11.63
CA ALA A 151 -7.32 -7.43 -11.16
C ALA A 151 -8.73 -7.71 -10.62
N LYS A 152 -9.00 -7.20 -9.42
CA LYS A 152 -10.30 -7.29 -8.73
C LYS A 152 -10.78 -5.88 -8.44
N TYR A 153 -11.92 -5.53 -9.02
CA TYR A 153 -12.49 -4.19 -8.91
C TYR A 153 -13.66 -4.17 -7.93
N SER A 154 -13.76 -3.08 -7.18
CA SER A 154 -14.87 -2.78 -6.27
C SER A 154 -15.27 -1.31 -6.42
N THR A 155 -16.46 -0.95 -5.95
CA THR A 155 -16.95 0.43 -5.92
C THR A 155 -17.00 0.93 -4.48
N PHE A 156 -16.89 2.24 -4.29
CA PHE A 156 -17.05 2.88 -2.98
C PHE A 156 -17.68 4.28 -3.13
N GLU A 157 -18.12 4.84 -2.02
CA GLU A 157 -18.57 6.22 -1.92
C GLU A 157 -17.95 6.86 -0.67
N THR A 158 -17.27 7.98 -0.84
CA THR A 158 -16.67 8.77 0.26
C THR A 158 -16.80 10.25 -0.06
N GLY A 159 -17.18 11.08 0.92
CA GLY A 159 -17.20 12.54 0.74
C GLY A 159 -18.11 13.03 -0.38
N GLY A 160 -19.15 12.27 -0.73
CA GLY A 160 -20.04 12.56 -1.87
C GLY A 160 -19.47 12.21 -3.24
N LEU A 161 -18.30 11.58 -3.29
CA LEU A 161 -17.66 11.09 -4.51
C LEU A 161 -17.93 9.60 -4.67
N ALA A 162 -18.50 9.21 -5.81
CA ALA A 162 -18.54 7.83 -6.25
C ALA A 162 -17.17 7.45 -6.85
N GLY A 163 -16.62 6.32 -6.42
CA GLY A 163 -15.31 5.86 -6.85
C GLY A 163 -15.24 4.37 -7.12
N ALA A 164 -14.13 3.96 -7.72
CA ALA A 164 -13.77 2.56 -7.94
C ALA A 164 -12.41 2.29 -7.29
N ALA A 165 -12.20 1.07 -6.83
CA ALA A 165 -10.93 0.60 -6.29
C ALA A 165 -10.55 -0.73 -6.94
N VAL A 166 -9.26 -1.00 -7.05
CA VAL A 166 -8.70 -2.21 -7.62
C VAL A 166 -7.58 -2.76 -6.75
N GLU A 167 -7.55 -4.08 -6.63
CA GLU A 167 -6.38 -4.85 -6.16
C GLU A 167 -5.93 -5.77 -7.30
N TYR A 168 -4.63 -5.83 -7.56
CA TYR A 168 -4.08 -6.63 -8.65
C TYR A 168 -2.66 -7.09 -8.32
N LEU A 169 -2.13 -7.99 -9.15
CA LEU A 169 -0.73 -8.39 -9.10
C LEU A 169 0.04 -7.70 -10.22
N ALA A 170 1.24 -7.22 -9.91
CA ALA A 170 2.18 -6.66 -10.88
C ALA A 170 3.47 -7.48 -10.86
N THR A 171 3.91 -7.95 -12.02
CA THR A 171 5.16 -8.71 -12.17
C THR A 171 6.23 -7.84 -12.81
N SER A 172 7.34 -7.63 -12.11
CA SER A 172 8.52 -6.96 -12.66
C SER A 172 9.39 -7.99 -13.38
N GLU A 173 9.48 -7.93 -14.70
CA GLU A 173 10.37 -8.82 -15.47
C GLU A 173 11.85 -8.63 -15.10
N LEU A 174 12.23 -7.43 -14.66
CA LEU A 174 13.62 -7.13 -14.28
C LEU A 174 14.04 -7.85 -12.98
N LEU A 175 13.09 -8.02 -12.05
CA LEU A 175 13.33 -8.64 -10.75
C LEU A 175 12.83 -10.08 -10.67
N ASP A 176 12.04 -10.53 -11.67
CA ASP A 176 11.29 -11.79 -11.65
C ASP A 176 10.44 -11.95 -10.38
N GLU A 177 9.85 -10.83 -9.94
CA GLU A 177 9.07 -10.73 -8.71
C GLU A 177 7.65 -10.24 -9.01
N THR A 178 6.67 -10.97 -8.49
CA THR A 178 5.26 -10.59 -8.50
C THR A 178 4.89 -10.02 -7.14
N LYS A 179 4.27 -8.83 -7.13
CA LYS A 179 3.78 -8.18 -5.91
C LYS A 179 2.34 -7.72 -6.03
N GLN A 180 1.69 -7.54 -4.89
CA GLN A 180 0.36 -6.93 -4.83
C GLN A 180 0.47 -5.40 -4.97
N GLU A 181 -0.48 -4.82 -5.71
CA GLU A 181 -0.67 -3.38 -5.80
C GLU A 181 -2.16 -3.03 -5.63
N SER A 182 -2.43 -1.78 -5.28
CA SER A 182 -3.79 -1.27 -5.15
C SER A 182 -3.92 0.13 -5.71
N ALA A 183 -5.08 0.45 -6.25
CA ALA A 183 -5.41 1.81 -6.64
C ALA A 183 -6.87 2.12 -6.40
N PHE A 184 -7.19 3.39 -6.22
CA PHE A 184 -8.57 3.87 -6.32
C PHE A 184 -8.64 5.08 -7.24
N ALA A 185 -9.81 5.30 -7.82
CA ALA A 185 -10.09 6.47 -8.62
C ALA A 185 -11.44 7.09 -8.28
N VAL A 186 -11.50 8.40 -8.50
CA VAL A 186 -12.71 9.22 -8.52
C VAL A 186 -12.65 10.13 -9.74
N VAL A 187 -13.82 10.56 -10.23
CA VAL A 187 -13.92 11.51 -11.33
C VAL A 187 -14.57 12.79 -10.82
N THR A 188 -13.97 13.93 -11.14
CA THR A 188 -14.47 15.26 -10.83
C THR A 188 -14.75 16.04 -12.12
N PRO A 189 -15.46 17.18 -12.05
CA PRO A 189 -15.59 18.07 -13.20
C PRO A 189 -14.25 18.54 -13.79
N ASP A 190 -13.20 18.61 -12.96
CA ASP A 190 -11.86 19.04 -13.35
C ASP A 190 -10.96 17.87 -13.81
N GLY A 191 -11.49 16.65 -13.85
CA GLY A 191 -10.80 15.45 -14.32
C GLY A 191 -10.76 14.30 -13.32
N PRO A 192 -10.27 13.12 -13.76
CA PRO A 192 -10.08 11.97 -12.88
C PRO A 192 -8.88 12.16 -11.95
N VAL A 193 -8.95 11.53 -10.78
CA VAL A 193 -7.84 11.38 -9.85
C VAL A 193 -7.67 9.89 -9.56
N VAL A 194 -6.46 9.37 -9.74
CA VAL A 194 -6.07 8.02 -9.35
C VAL A 194 -5.05 8.12 -8.22
N VAL A 195 -5.29 7.42 -7.12
CA VAL A 195 -4.29 7.21 -6.07
C VAL A 195 -3.86 5.76 -6.13
N HIS A 196 -2.56 5.53 -6.30
CA HIS A 196 -1.95 4.22 -6.42
C HIS A 196 -1.04 3.96 -5.22
N LEU A 197 -1.22 2.79 -4.62
CA LEU A 197 -0.32 2.19 -3.65
C LEU A 197 0.43 1.05 -4.33
N GLY A 198 1.71 1.32 -4.59
CA GLY A 198 2.68 0.26 -4.81
C GLY A 198 3.26 -0.26 -3.49
N GLY A 199 4.27 -1.09 -3.60
CA GLY A 199 5.15 -1.50 -2.50
C GLY A 199 6.49 -1.91 -3.07
N ALA A 200 7.53 -2.00 -2.25
CA ALA A 200 8.77 -2.68 -2.67
C ALA A 200 8.45 -4.14 -3.02
N ASP A 201 7.66 -4.79 -2.16
CA ASP A 201 7.11 -6.12 -2.33
C ASP A 201 5.66 -6.17 -1.77
N THR A 202 5.10 -7.37 -1.64
CA THR A 202 3.73 -7.57 -1.10
C THR A 202 3.63 -7.27 0.40
N GLY A 203 4.68 -7.54 1.19
CA GLY A 203 4.67 -7.24 2.63
C GLY A 203 4.68 -5.73 2.87
N GLU A 204 5.55 -5.03 2.15
CA GLU A 204 5.62 -3.57 2.19
C GLU A 204 4.31 -2.91 1.73
N HIS A 205 3.67 -3.45 0.69
CA HIS A 205 2.32 -3.02 0.27
C HIS A 205 1.30 -3.18 1.42
N GLN A 206 1.31 -4.33 2.09
CA GLN A 206 0.39 -4.61 3.19
C GLN A 206 0.60 -3.68 4.39
N ASP A 207 1.85 -3.36 4.71
CA ASP A 207 2.21 -2.47 5.81
C ASP A 207 1.79 -1.01 5.53
N MET A 208 1.72 -0.61 4.25
CA MET A 208 1.30 0.73 3.83
C MET A 208 -0.21 0.86 3.55
N LEU A 209 -0.96 -0.24 3.44
CA LEU A 209 -2.42 -0.22 3.23
C LEU A 209 -3.18 0.70 4.21
N PRO A 210 -2.83 0.77 5.51
CA PRO A 210 -3.54 1.66 6.43
C PRO A 210 -3.49 3.15 6.03
N ALA A 211 -2.37 3.64 5.47
CA ALA A 211 -2.25 5.01 4.99
C ALA A 211 -3.05 5.24 3.69
N PHE A 212 -3.00 4.28 2.77
CA PHE A 212 -3.83 4.29 1.55
C PHE A 212 -5.33 4.31 1.86
N GLU A 213 -5.74 3.53 2.85
CA GLU A 213 -7.12 3.48 3.33
C GLU A 213 -7.56 4.76 4.04
N LEU A 214 -6.65 5.41 4.77
CA LEU A 214 -6.90 6.73 5.35
C LEU A 214 -7.20 7.75 4.24
N ALA A 215 -6.37 7.80 3.20
CA ALA A 215 -6.59 8.67 2.04
C ALA A 215 -7.97 8.41 1.42
N ARG A 216 -8.30 7.15 1.12
CA ARG A 216 -9.60 6.77 0.54
C ARG A 216 -10.80 7.16 1.41
N LYS A 217 -10.69 7.02 2.73
CA LYS A 217 -11.80 7.28 3.68
C LYS A 217 -12.00 8.76 4.00
N THR A 218 -11.02 9.60 3.67
CA THR A 218 -11.03 11.05 3.92
C THR A 218 -11.17 11.87 2.65
N LEU A 219 -11.35 11.20 1.50
CA LEU A 219 -11.63 11.84 0.21
C LEU A 219 -12.81 12.83 0.31
N HIS A 220 -12.62 14.01 -0.27
CA HIS A 220 -13.63 15.04 -0.42
C HIS A 220 -13.30 15.96 -1.60
N THR A 221 -14.28 16.74 -2.05
CA THR A 221 -14.07 17.83 -3.01
C THR A 221 -13.42 19.04 -2.33
N VAL A 222 -12.57 19.78 -3.04
CA VAL A 222 -11.86 20.97 -2.55
C VAL A 222 -12.30 22.27 -3.22
#